data_AF-A0A6M3LFN6-F1
#
_entry.id   AF-A0A6M3LFN6-F1
#
_cell.length_a   1.000
_cell.length_b   1.000
_cell.length_c   1.000
_cell.angle_alpha   90.00
_cell.angle_beta   90.00
_cell.angle_gamma   90.00
#
_symmetry.space_group_name_H-M   'P 1'
#
loop_
_entity.id
_entity.type
_entity.pdbx_description
1 polymer ?
#
loop_
_entity_poly.entity_id
_entity_poly.type
_entity_poly.pdbx_seq_one_letter_code
_entity_poly.pdbx_strand_id
1 'polypeptide(L)'
;EYNGEIVKLQGEAGAKLMFALVDASQTSGNSKSGLYAFNGSAWYCWWVDTSNNGAMYDCIVSPASSAYAVYWGVGSSVYYIDIPRGIQNPDKITQYYGTAGILLSPWFDSGDQAAAKLAKELNDFAKGITTTETVALKYRIDHTNTDLDTGWTTLETLNTTGESGYNEELFGSGAGIAFKSIQFRLDFVTAGSTAKADIQNLKLLYRKRTGALKIRRWVVDVLLNNYANGPTGNETAKAKITNLKAVLTSNTDVVFSHRPNANADESHYVNAECERFEENAGAEYQGGYYRLVLTEV
;
A
#
# COMPACT_ATOMS: atom_id res chain seq x y z
N GLU A 1 36.65 -25.46 10.20
CA GLU A 1 36.54 -25.26 8.74
C GLU A 1 35.41 -26.14 8.23
N TYR A 2 34.37 -25.54 7.65
CA TYR A 2 33.21 -26.27 7.16
C TYR A 2 33.37 -26.50 5.65
N ASN A 3 33.31 -27.77 5.24
CA ASN A 3 33.37 -28.19 3.83
C ASN A 3 31.97 -28.06 3.22
N GLY A 4 31.58 -26.86 2.81
CA GLY A 4 30.39 -26.68 1.98
C GLY A 4 30.62 -27.31 0.60
N GLU A 5 29.80 -28.28 0.21
CA GLU A 5 29.84 -28.88 -1.13
C GLU A 5 29.22 -27.93 -2.15
N ILE A 6 30.05 -27.37 -3.02
CA ILE A 6 29.61 -26.51 -4.12
C ILE A 6 29.16 -27.39 -5.28
N VAL A 7 27.85 -27.61 -5.40
CA VAL A 7 27.25 -28.33 -6.53
C VAL A 7 26.92 -27.32 -7.65
N LYS A 8 27.72 -27.33 -8.73
CA LYS A 8 27.44 -26.56 -9.95
C LYS A 8 26.69 -27.43 -10.95
N LEU A 9 25.47 -27.04 -11.29
CA LEU A 9 24.66 -27.72 -12.30
C LEU A 9 24.96 -27.12 -13.68
N GLN A 10 25.65 -27.89 -14.54
CA GLN A 10 25.83 -27.55 -15.95
C GLN A 10 24.63 -28.07 -16.76
N GLY A 11 23.84 -27.16 -17.32
CA GLY A 11 22.84 -27.45 -18.35
C GLY A 11 22.51 -26.18 -19.14
N GLU A 12 22.53 -26.25 -20.47
CA GLU A 12 22.40 -25.09 -21.36
C GLU A 12 20.99 -24.48 -21.42
N ALA A 13 19.98 -25.11 -20.81
CA ALA A 13 18.58 -24.66 -20.85
C ALA A 13 17.88 -24.53 -19.48
N GLY A 14 18.60 -24.71 -18.37
CA GLY A 14 18.05 -24.65 -17.00
C GLY A 14 18.58 -23.47 -16.18
N ALA A 15 17.93 -23.18 -15.05
CA ALA A 15 18.45 -22.20 -14.10
C ALA A 15 19.84 -22.64 -13.60
N LYS A 16 20.88 -21.86 -13.93
CA LYS A 16 22.27 -22.12 -13.49
C LYS A 16 22.43 -21.67 -12.05
N LEU A 17 21.86 -22.44 -11.13
CA LEU A 17 21.87 -22.13 -9.71
C LEU A 17 22.96 -22.94 -9.01
N MET A 18 23.68 -22.24 -8.14
CA MET A 18 24.51 -22.84 -7.09
C MET A 18 23.78 -22.60 -5.77
N PHE A 19 23.68 -23.63 -4.93
CA PHE A 19 23.00 -23.54 -3.64
C PHE A 19 24.01 -23.50 -2.50
N ALA A 20 23.67 -22.77 -1.45
CA ALA A 20 24.43 -22.74 -0.21
C ALA A 20 23.47 -22.85 0.98
N LEU A 21 23.90 -23.64 1.97
CA LEU A 21 23.29 -23.66 3.29
C LEU A 21 24.02 -22.65 4.16
N VAL A 22 23.26 -21.78 4.83
CA VAL A 22 23.79 -20.88 5.86
C VAL A 22 23.28 -21.39 7.19
N ASP A 23 24.18 -21.97 7.99
CA ASP A 23 23.88 -22.53 9.31
C ASP A 23 24.06 -21.46 10.40
N ALA A 24 22.97 -21.07 11.05
CA ALA A 24 22.97 -20.14 12.16
C ALA A 24 23.29 -20.80 13.53
N SER A 25 23.25 -22.13 13.63
CA SER A 25 23.42 -22.86 14.91
C SER A 25 24.79 -22.66 15.57
N GLN A 26 25.79 -22.24 14.78
CA GLN A 26 27.16 -21.99 15.23
C GLN A 26 27.39 -20.53 15.66
N THR A 27 26.36 -19.68 15.60
CA THR A 27 26.47 -18.25 15.95
C THR A 27 25.55 -17.92 17.12
N SER A 28 26.01 -17.08 18.05
CA SER A 28 25.15 -16.57 19.13
C SER A 28 24.27 -15.43 18.61
N GLY A 29 22.98 -15.43 18.97
CA GLY A 29 22.04 -14.34 18.66
C GLY A 29 20.75 -14.80 18.00
N ASN A 30 20.15 -13.90 17.21
CA ASN A 30 18.89 -14.12 16.50
C ASN A 30 19.09 -14.42 15.00
N SER A 31 20.27 -14.95 14.65
CA SER A 31 20.57 -15.38 13.29
C SER A 31 19.64 -16.53 12.90
N LYS A 32 19.28 -16.63 11.62
CA LYS A 32 18.41 -17.70 11.12
C LYS A 32 19.13 -18.48 10.05
N SER A 33 18.96 -19.80 10.09
CA SER A 33 19.49 -20.67 9.05
C SER A 33 18.71 -20.47 7.75
N GLY A 34 19.33 -20.71 6.60
CA GLY A 34 18.65 -20.49 5.33
C GLY A 34 19.29 -21.18 4.13
N LEU A 35 18.47 -21.39 3.11
CA LEU A 35 18.89 -21.85 1.79
C LEU A 35 19.01 -20.64 0.86
N TYR A 36 20.17 -20.47 0.27
CA TYR A 36 20.46 -19.40 -0.67
C TYR A 36 20.84 -19.96 -2.04
N ALA A 37 20.38 -19.28 -3.09
CA ALA A 37 20.71 -19.62 -4.46
C ALA A 37 21.54 -18.48 -5.09
N PHE A 38 22.55 -18.84 -5.88
CA PHE A 38 23.34 -17.92 -6.69
C PHE A 38 23.00 -18.12 -8.16
N ASN A 39 22.55 -17.07 -8.83
CA ASN A 39 22.14 -17.12 -10.25
C ASN A 39 23.24 -16.71 -11.25
N GLY A 40 24.49 -16.58 -10.79
CA GLY A 40 25.58 -16.06 -11.61
C GLY A 40 25.87 -14.57 -11.40
N SER A 41 24.96 -13.80 -10.78
CA SER A 41 25.16 -12.38 -10.49
C SER A 41 25.02 -12.03 -9.00
N ALA A 42 24.08 -12.65 -8.30
CA ALA A 42 23.83 -12.36 -6.89
C ALA A 42 23.30 -13.59 -6.14
N TRP A 43 23.51 -13.57 -4.82
CA TRP A 43 22.86 -14.49 -3.89
C TRP A 43 21.47 -13.97 -3.54
N TYR A 44 20.50 -14.87 -3.47
CA TYR A 44 19.14 -14.56 -3.04
C TYR A 44 18.59 -15.70 -2.17
N CYS A 45 17.79 -15.34 -1.17
CA CYS A 45 17.24 -16.27 -0.21
C CYS A 45 16.05 -17.02 -0.83
N TRP A 46 16.07 -18.35 -0.75
CA TRP A 46 14.96 -19.21 -1.15
C TRP A 46 14.11 -19.65 0.03
N TRP A 47 14.76 -19.85 1.17
CA TRP A 47 14.11 -20.30 2.39
C TRP A 47 14.89 -19.84 3.61
N VAL A 48 14.18 -19.53 4.68
CA VAL A 48 14.78 -19.19 5.98
C VAL A 48 14.04 -19.96 7.06
N ASP A 49 14.79 -20.45 8.05
CA ASP A 49 14.20 -21.12 9.20
C ASP A 49 13.40 -20.12 10.04
N THR A 50 12.33 -20.60 10.64
CA THR A 50 11.59 -19.85 11.66
C THR A 50 12.34 -19.83 12.99
N SER A 51 13.15 -20.86 13.27
CA SER A 51 13.99 -20.95 14.47
C SER A 51 15.32 -20.21 14.32
N ASN A 52 15.84 -19.70 15.45
CA ASN A 52 17.13 -18.99 15.48
C ASN A 52 18.35 -19.93 15.57
N ASN A 53 18.16 -21.25 15.64
CA ASN A 53 19.23 -22.22 15.91
C ASN A 53 19.09 -23.52 15.09
N GLY A 54 18.37 -23.50 13.98
CA GLY A 54 18.16 -24.69 13.16
C GLY A 54 19.44 -25.16 12.50
N ALA A 55 20.10 -26.17 13.06
CA ALA A 55 21.29 -26.77 12.45
C ALA A 55 20.94 -27.33 11.06
N MET A 56 21.75 -26.99 10.06
CA MET A 56 21.60 -27.53 8.71
C MET A 56 22.68 -28.58 8.47
N TYR A 57 22.29 -29.72 7.90
CA TYR A 57 23.17 -30.89 7.84
C TYR A 57 23.63 -31.26 6.44
N ASP A 58 22.71 -31.19 5.47
CA ASP A 58 22.97 -31.70 4.13
C ASP A 58 22.10 -30.98 3.10
N CYS A 59 22.60 -30.85 1.87
CA CYS A 59 21.92 -30.26 0.72
C CYS A 59 22.25 -31.06 -0.52
N ILE A 60 21.24 -31.58 -1.19
CA ILE A 60 21.40 -32.30 -2.45
C ILE A 60 20.41 -31.80 -3.49
N VAL A 61 20.86 -31.70 -4.74
CA VAL A 61 19.95 -31.54 -5.88
C VAL A 61 19.76 -32.90 -6.54
N SER A 62 18.51 -33.37 -6.63
CA SER A 62 18.20 -34.70 -7.13
C SER A 62 16.95 -34.73 -8.01
N PRO A 63 16.94 -35.53 -9.10
CA PRO A 63 15.74 -35.84 -9.88
C PRO A 63 14.89 -37.00 -9.29
N ALA A 64 15.26 -37.56 -8.13
CA ALA A 64 14.81 -38.89 -7.71
C ALA A 64 13.30 -39.05 -7.45
N SER A 65 12.54 -37.97 -7.18
CA SER A 65 11.11 -38.07 -6.85
C SER A 65 10.17 -37.34 -7.83
N SER A 66 10.19 -37.73 -9.10
CA SER A 66 9.35 -37.19 -10.21
C SER A 66 9.55 -35.70 -10.57
N ALA A 67 10.15 -34.92 -9.68
CA ALA A 67 10.56 -33.54 -9.88
C ALA A 67 12.08 -33.41 -9.67
N TYR A 68 12.67 -32.40 -10.31
CA TYR A 68 14.07 -32.01 -10.08
C TYR A 68 14.07 -31.03 -8.91
N ALA A 69 14.55 -31.40 -7.74
CA ALA A 69 14.40 -30.59 -6.53
C ALA A 69 15.72 -30.43 -5.78
N VAL A 70 15.84 -29.33 -5.04
CA VAL A 70 16.82 -29.20 -3.96
C VAL A 70 16.19 -29.73 -2.68
N TYR A 71 16.86 -30.67 -2.03
CA TYR A 71 16.50 -31.21 -0.73
C TYR A 71 17.54 -30.75 0.28
N TRP A 72 17.11 -30.36 1.47
CA TRP A 72 18.02 -30.02 2.53
C TRP A 72 17.47 -30.43 3.90
N GLY A 73 18.39 -30.75 4.81
CA GLY A 73 18.07 -31.09 6.19
C GLY A 73 18.21 -29.87 7.10
N VAL A 74 17.17 -29.57 7.89
CA VAL A 74 17.23 -28.60 9.00
C VAL A 74 16.61 -29.22 10.24
N GLY A 75 17.38 -29.27 11.33
CA GLY A 75 16.97 -30.00 12.53
C GLY A 75 16.62 -31.46 12.20
N SER A 76 15.47 -31.94 12.66
CA SER A 76 15.02 -33.32 12.44
C SER A 76 14.11 -33.49 11.21
N SER A 77 14.04 -32.50 10.31
CA SER A 77 13.16 -32.51 9.14
C SER A 77 13.94 -32.36 7.83
N VAL A 78 13.43 -33.00 6.78
CA VAL A 78 13.91 -32.82 5.40
C VAL A 78 12.90 -31.94 4.67
N TYR A 79 13.41 -30.88 4.06
CA TYR A 79 12.65 -29.94 3.25
C TYR A 79 13.05 -30.10 1.79
N TYR A 80 12.16 -29.68 0.88
CA TYR A 80 12.47 -29.64 -0.55
C TYR A 80 11.78 -28.47 -1.25
N ILE A 81 12.40 -28.00 -2.33
CA ILE A 81 11.84 -27.06 -3.30
C ILE A 81 12.11 -27.63 -4.69
N ASP A 82 11.05 -27.77 -5.48
CA ASP A 82 11.16 -28.14 -6.88
C ASP A 82 11.87 -27.03 -7.66
N ILE A 83 12.94 -27.39 -8.37
CA ILE A 83 13.68 -26.53 -9.28
C ILE A 83 13.05 -26.67 -10.68
N PRO A 84 12.47 -25.59 -11.22
CA PRO A 84 11.93 -25.64 -12.57
C PRO A 84 13.06 -25.89 -13.59
N ARG A 85 12.87 -26.92 -14.43
CA ARG A 85 13.85 -27.29 -15.49
C ARG A 85 13.73 -26.44 -16.76
N GLY A 86 12.91 -25.39 -16.74
CA GLY A 86 12.65 -24.49 -17.85
C GLY A 86 11.84 -23.28 -17.43
N ILE A 87 11.42 -22.44 -18.38
CA ILE A 87 10.52 -21.31 -18.13
C ILE A 87 9.15 -21.86 -17.77
N GLN A 88 8.83 -21.90 -16.49
CA GLN A 88 7.50 -22.24 -16.00
C GLN A 88 6.76 -20.95 -15.67
N ASN A 89 5.55 -20.81 -16.20
CA ASN A 89 4.64 -19.77 -15.74
C ASN A 89 4.14 -20.19 -14.33
N PRO A 90 4.41 -19.40 -13.27
CA PRO A 90 3.92 -19.70 -11.92
C PRO A 90 2.41 -19.92 -11.85
N ASP A 91 1.62 -19.34 -12.78
CA ASP A 91 0.17 -19.56 -12.85
C ASP A 91 -0.24 -20.91 -13.45
N LYS A 92 0.70 -21.66 -14.04
CA LYS A 92 0.44 -22.96 -14.69
C LYS A 92 0.92 -24.14 -13.87
N ILE A 93 1.53 -23.91 -12.72
CA ILE A 93 1.97 -24.96 -11.80
C ILE A 93 1.03 -24.99 -10.58
N THR A 94 0.56 -26.18 -10.23
CA THR A 94 -0.18 -26.39 -8.99
C THR A 94 0.82 -26.36 -7.85
N GLN A 95 0.71 -25.37 -6.98
CA GLN A 95 1.55 -25.23 -5.79
C GLN A 95 0.68 -25.01 -4.56
N TYR A 96 1.17 -25.46 -3.41
CA TYR A 96 0.56 -25.16 -2.11
C TYR A 96 1.04 -23.81 -1.64
N TYR A 97 0.10 -22.96 -1.24
CA TYR A 97 0.43 -21.66 -0.66
C TYR A 97 0.49 -21.77 0.86
N GLY A 98 1.37 -20.98 1.47
CA GLY A 98 1.37 -20.80 2.91
C GLY A 98 0.03 -20.24 3.40
N THR A 99 -0.26 -20.42 4.69
CA THR A 99 -1.48 -19.86 5.30
C THR A 99 -1.47 -18.32 5.35
N ALA A 100 -0.28 -17.71 5.25
CA ALA A 100 -0.12 -16.27 5.15
C ALA A 100 1.05 -15.89 4.23
N GLY A 101 0.98 -14.69 3.65
CA GLY A 101 2.04 -14.10 2.86
C GLY A 101 1.99 -12.58 2.92
N ILE A 102 3.13 -11.91 2.70
CA ILE A 102 3.22 -10.45 2.72
C ILE A 102 3.90 -9.99 1.44
N LEU A 103 3.31 -9.01 0.76
CA LEU A 103 3.98 -8.24 -0.29
C LEU A 103 4.15 -6.80 0.18
N LEU A 104 5.36 -6.28 0.07
CA LEU A 104 5.70 -4.89 0.40
C LEU A 104 6.12 -4.16 -0.86
N SER A 105 5.51 -3.00 -1.12
CA SER A 105 6.00 -2.10 -2.16
C SER A 105 7.22 -1.32 -1.67
N PRO A 106 8.04 -0.78 -2.58
CA PRO A 106 8.93 0.34 -2.26
C PRO A 106 8.12 1.57 -1.82
N TRP A 107 8.81 2.54 -1.21
CA TRP A 107 8.25 3.86 -0.97
C TRP A 107 8.07 4.60 -2.30
N PHE A 108 6.89 5.19 -2.48
CA PHE A 108 6.53 5.98 -3.65
C PHE A 108 6.40 7.46 -3.29
N ASP A 109 7.19 8.30 -3.95
CA ASP A 109 7.22 9.75 -3.75
C ASP A 109 7.00 10.54 -5.05
N SER A 110 6.70 9.87 -6.17
CA SER A 110 6.56 10.46 -7.50
C SER A 110 7.74 11.35 -7.95
N GLY A 111 8.94 11.05 -7.45
CA GLY A 111 10.18 11.77 -7.76
C GLY A 111 10.35 13.12 -7.06
N ASP A 112 9.50 13.43 -6.06
CA ASP A 112 9.60 14.65 -5.25
C ASP A 112 9.16 14.38 -3.81
N GLN A 113 10.13 14.11 -2.93
CA GLN A 113 9.87 13.83 -1.52
C GLN A 113 9.40 15.05 -0.73
N ALA A 114 9.56 16.28 -1.23
CA ALA A 114 9.19 17.49 -0.51
C ALA A 114 7.74 17.90 -0.76
N ALA A 115 7.25 17.73 -1.99
CA ALA A 115 5.92 18.15 -2.38
C ALA A 115 4.82 17.23 -1.81
N ALA A 116 3.82 17.86 -1.18
CA ALA A 116 2.60 17.18 -0.77
C ALA A 116 1.76 16.77 -1.99
N LYS A 117 1.20 15.58 -1.90
CA LYS A 117 0.32 14.95 -2.90
C LYS A 117 -0.94 14.48 -2.18
N LEU A 118 -1.99 14.19 -2.94
CA LEU A 118 -3.24 13.66 -2.41
C LEU A 118 -3.50 12.30 -3.04
N ALA A 119 -3.43 11.22 -2.27
CA ALA A 119 -3.87 9.90 -2.71
C ALA A 119 -5.39 9.87 -2.68
N LYS A 120 -6.03 9.46 -3.78
CA LYS A 120 -7.50 9.44 -3.90
C LYS A 120 -8.03 8.02 -3.87
N GLU A 121 -7.39 7.13 -4.61
CA GLU A 121 -7.91 5.80 -4.86
C GLU A 121 -6.76 4.83 -5.14
N LEU A 122 -6.92 3.59 -4.68
CA LEU A 122 -6.04 2.47 -5.02
C LEU A 122 -6.87 1.45 -5.78
N ASN A 123 -6.54 1.24 -7.05
CA ASN A 123 -7.25 0.27 -7.87
C ASN A 123 -6.49 -1.03 -7.92
N ASP A 124 -7.16 -2.11 -7.58
CA ASP A 124 -6.65 -3.45 -7.74
C ASP A 124 -7.45 -4.23 -8.77
N PHE A 125 -6.77 -5.23 -9.32
CA PHE A 125 -7.44 -6.32 -10.01
C PHE A 125 -7.12 -7.60 -9.25
N ALA A 126 -8.11 -8.08 -8.49
CA ALA A 126 -7.99 -9.25 -7.66
C ALA A 126 -8.65 -10.48 -8.30
N LYS A 127 -8.17 -11.66 -7.98
CA LYS A 127 -8.73 -12.93 -8.43
C LYS A 127 -8.67 -13.97 -7.34
N GLY A 128 -9.70 -14.81 -7.26
CA GLY A 128 -9.73 -15.90 -6.29
C GLY A 128 -9.91 -15.41 -4.85
N ILE A 129 -10.47 -14.22 -4.68
CA ILE A 129 -10.88 -13.73 -3.36
C ILE A 129 -12.08 -14.54 -2.90
N THR A 130 -12.02 -15.03 -1.67
CA THR A 130 -13.11 -15.73 -0.99
C THR A 130 -13.11 -15.32 0.49
N THR A 131 -13.96 -15.93 1.31
CA THR A 131 -13.92 -15.75 2.77
C THR A 131 -12.70 -16.38 3.45
N THR A 132 -11.97 -17.26 2.76
CA THR A 132 -10.78 -17.97 3.26
C THR A 132 -9.49 -17.62 2.51
N GLU A 133 -9.63 -17.07 1.31
CA GLU A 133 -8.55 -16.54 0.49
C GLU A 133 -8.71 -15.02 0.45
N THR A 134 -8.05 -14.30 1.36
CA THR A 134 -8.26 -12.85 1.56
C THR A 134 -6.99 -12.05 1.31
N VAL A 135 -7.16 -10.76 1.03
CA VAL A 135 -6.07 -9.78 0.94
C VAL A 135 -6.43 -8.53 1.73
N ALA A 136 -5.65 -8.21 2.75
CA ALA A 136 -5.76 -6.90 3.40
C ALA A 136 -4.81 -5.92 2.70
N LEU A 137 -5.38 -4.87 2.10
CA LEU A 137 -4.68 -3.76 1.47
C LEU A 137 -4.37 -2.72 2.53
N LYS A 138 -3.08 -2.47 2.76
CA LYS A 138 -2.61 -1.57 3.81
C LYS A 138 -1.65 -0.54 3.25
N TYR A 139 -1.57 0.60 3.90
CA TYR A 139 -0.64 1.66 3.55
C TYR A 139 -0.05 2.33 4.79
N ARG A 140 1.03 3.08 4.57
CA ARG A 140 1.57 4.06 5.52
C ARG A 140 2.20 5.20 4.76
N ILE A 141 2.35 6.34 5.42
CA ILE A 141 2.79 7.58 4.80
C ILE A 141 3.98 8.21 5.54
N ASP A 142 4.77 8.94 4.76
CA ASP A 142 5.77 9.92 5.20
C ASP A 142 6.84 9.39 6.14
N HIS A 143 7.16 8.10 6.05
CA HIS A 143 8.12 7.43 6.94
C HIS A 143 7.85 7.65 8.43
N THR A 144 6.58 7.94 8.80
CA THR A 144 6.17 8.14 10.20
C THR A 144 6.44 6.90 11.04
N ASN A 145 6.35 5.73 10.42
CA ASN A 145 6.83 4.45 10.92
C ASN A 145 7.55 3.71 9.78
N THR A 146 8.69 3.08 10.07
CA THR A 146 9.49 2.29 9.11
C THR A 146 9.57 0.80 9.46
N ASP A 147 9.08 0.39 10.62
CA ASP A 147 9.04 -0.99 11.10
C ASP A 147 8.23 -1.88 10.15
N LEU A 148 8.71 -3.09 9.84
CA LEU A 148 8.08 -3.92 8.82
C LEU A 148 6.71 -4.45 9.27
N ASP A 149 6.49 -4.60 10.57
CA ASP A 149 5.34 -5.29 11.15
C ASP A 149 4.28 -4.35 11.72
N THR A 150 4.64 -3.08 12.01
CA THR A 150 3.77 -2.11 12.68
C THR A 150 3.59 -0.80 11.89
N GLY A 151 2.62 0.02 12.31
CA GLY A 151 2.38 1.34 11.73
C GLY A 151 1.64 1.35 10.39
N TRP A 152 0.96 0.24 10.06
CA TRP A 152 0.15 0.11 8.86
C TRP A 152 -1.30 0.52 9.13
N THR A 153 -1.89 1.29 8.22
CA THR A 153 -3.32 1.59 8.18
C THR A 153 -3.97 0.69 7.14
N THR A 154 -5.02 -0.04 7.53
CA THR A 154 -5.83 -0.82 6.58
C THR A 154 -6.68 0.13 5.73
N LEU A 155 -6.56 0.00 4.42
CA LEU A 155 -7.42 0.66 3.46
C LEU A 155 -8.71 -0.15 3.27
N GLU A 156 -8.55 -1.43 2.89
CA GLU A 156 -9.66 -2.38 2.72
C GLU A 156 -9.18 -3.81 2.97
N THR A 157 -10.11 -4.74 3.21
CA THR A 157 -9.86 -6.18 3.24
C THR A 157 -10.78 -6.91 2.26
N LEU A 158 -10.21 -7.35 1.14
CA LEU A 158 -10.90 -8.18 0.15
C LEU A 158 -11.12 -9.57 0.75
N ASN A 159 -12.37 -9.95 1.00
CA ASN A 159 -12.75 -11.19 1.69
C ASN A 159 -14.07 -11.84 1.19
N THR A 160 -14.56 -11.43 0.03
CA THR A 160 -15.75 -11.96 -0.61
C THR A 160 -15.49 -12.29 -2.07
N THR A 161 -16.25 -13.25 -2.60
CA THR A 161 -16.15 -13.61 -4.02
C THR A 161 -16.52 -12.48 -4.98
N GLY A 162 -17.31 -11.51 -4.52
CA GLY A 162 -17.69 -10.32 -5.29
C GLY A 162 -16.53 -9.36 -5.57
N GLU A 163 -15.45 -9.45 -4.77
CA GLU A 163 -14.24 -8.63 -4.93
C GLU A 163 -13.21 -9.29 -5.87
N SER A 164 -13.53 -10.45 -6.45
CA SER A 164 -12.76 -10.95 -7.59
C SER A 164 -13.10 -10.14 -8.83
N GLY A 165 -12.18 -9.29 -9.26
CA GLY A 165 -12.35 -8.38 -10.38
C GLY A 165 -11.62 -7.06 -10.12
N TYR A 166 -12.18 -5.99 -10.67
CA TYR A 166 -11.66 -4.64 -10.45
C TYR A 166 -12.32 -4.02 -9.23
N ASN A 167 -11.52 -3.51 -8.30
CA ASN A 167 -11.99 -2.83 -7.10
C ASN A 167 -11.42 -1.41 -7.01
N GLU A 168 -12.19 -0.49 -6.43
CA GLU A 168 -11.85 0.92 -6.27
C GLU A 168 -11.77 1.26 -4.78
N GLU A 169 -10.55 1.34 -4.25
CA GLU A 169 -10.35 1.52 -2.82
C GLU A 169 -10.10 2.99 -2.47
N LEU A 170 -11.11 3.63 -1.89
CA LEU A 170 -11.12 5.06 -1.66
C LEU A 170 -10.39 5.46 -0.38
N PHE A 171 -9.40 6.34 -0.52
CA PHE A 171 -8.73 6.92 0.63
C PHE A 171 -9.61 7.94 1.34
N GLY A 172 -9.74 7.83 2.66
CA GLY A 172 -10.53 8.75 3.48
C GLY A 172 -11.97 8.87 2.98
N SER A 173 -12.57 7.77 2.53
CA SER A 173 -13.91 7.74 1.93
C SER A 173 -14.07 8.69 0.73
N GLY A 174 -13.02 8.83 -0.08
CA GLY A 174 -13.00 9.64 -1.30
C GLY A 174 -12.46 11.07 -1.09
N ALA A 175 -12.36 11.55 0.15
CA ALA A 175 -11.73 12.84 0.44
C ALA A 175 -10.23 12.83 0.06
N GLY A 176 -9.61 11.65 0.10
CA GLY A 176 -8.20 11.43 -0.12
C GLY A 176 -7.36 11.66 1.15
N ILE A 177 -6.12 11.22 1.10
CA ILE A 177 -5.13 11.45 2.16
C ILE A 177 -3.91 12.18 1.61
N ALA A 178 -3.44 13.16 2.37
CA ALA A 178 -2.21 13.85 2.01
C ALA A 178 -1.00 12.95 2.29
N PHE A 179 -0.04 12.93 1.36
CA PHE A 179 1.22 12.22 1.53
C PHE A 179 2.34 12.92 0.76
N LYS A 180 3.57 12.82 1.24
CA LYS A 180 4.80 13.09 0.49
C LYS A 180 5.37 11.80 -0.09
N SER A 181 5.39 10.75 0.75
CA SER A 181 5.81 9.39 0.42
C SER A 181 4.78 8.39 0.93
N ILE A 182 4.43 7.37 0.15
CA ILE A 182 3.47 6.32 0.54
C ILE A 182 4.05 4.95 0.24
N GLN A 183 3.79 3.99 1.13
CA GLN A 183 4.17 2.60 0.96
C GLN A 183 2.94 1.71 1.13
N PHE A 184 2.87 0.63 0.34
CA PHE A 184 1.81 -0.35 0.38
C PHE A 184 2.30 -1.68 0.94
N ARG A 185 1.38 -2.36 1.63
CA ARG A 185 1.54 -3.72 2.13
C ARG A 185 0.29 -4.50 1.83
N LEU A 186 0.45 -5.70 1.28
CA LEU A 186 -0.63 -6.64 1.05
C LEU A 186 -0.40 -7.83 1.96
N ASP A 187 -1.35 -8.09 2.85
CA ASP A 187 -1.35 -9.28 3.69
C ASP A 187 -2.30 -10.30 3.09
N PHE A 188 -1.73 -11.38 2.55
CA PHE A 188 -2.46 -12.51 1.98
C PHE A 188 -2.76 -13.52 3.08
N VAL A 189 -3.97 -14.05 3.08
CA VAL A 189 -4.36 -15.20 3.91
C VAL A 189 -4.92 -16.28 2.99
N THR A 190 -4.57 -17.53 3.28
CA THR A 190 -5.13 -18.71 2.61
C THR A 190 -5.46 -19.79 3.64
N ALA A 191 -6.34 -20.73 3.30
CA ALA A 191 -6.58 -21.91 4.12
C ALA A 191 -5.45 -22.98 4.05
N GLY A 192 -4.27 -22.63 3.52
CA GLY A 192 -3.19 -23.59 3.29
C GLY A 192 -3.51 -24.57 2.16
N SER A 193 -4.04 -24.05 1.05
CA SER A 193 -4.57 -24.85 -0.05
C SER A 193 -3.87 -24.53 -1.38
N THR A 194 -4.35 -25.13 -2.47
CA THR A 194 -3.96 -24.77 -3.84
C THR A 194 -4.74 -23.58 -4.39
N ALA A 195 -5.80 -23.15 -3.69
CA ALA A 195 -6.49 -21.89 -3.96
C ALA A 195 -5.66 -20.72 -3.41
N LYS A 196 -5.78 -19.57 -4.08
CA LYS A 196 -5.05 -18.37 -3.71
C LYS A 196 -5.90 -17.14 -4.00
N ALA A 197 -5.75 -16.15 -3.12
CA ALA A 197 -6.03 -14.78 -3.46
C ALA A 197 -4.86 -14.24 -4.29
N ASP A 198 -5.16 -13.63 -5.43
CA ASP A 198 -4.18 -13.14 -6.39
C ASP A 198 -4.44 -11.66 -6.68
N ILE A 199 -3.40 -10.83 -6.63
CA ILE A 199 -3.46 -9.41 -7.01
C ILE A 199 -2.61 -9.24 -8.26
N GLN A 200 -3.28 -9.00 -9.38
CA GLN A 200 -2.65 -8.95 -10.71
C GLN A 200 -2.24 -7.53 -11.11
N ASN A 201 -2.90 -6.54 -10.52
CA ASN A 201 -2.63 -5.13 -10.77
C ASN A 201 -2.86 -4.35 -9.48
N LEU A 202 -2.03 -3.34 -9.24
CA LEU A 202 -2.20 -2.37 -8.18
C LEU A 202 -1.81 -1.00 -8.71
N LYS A 203 -2.75 -0.06 -8.72
CA LYS A 203 -2.59 1.26 -9.32
C LYS A 203 -3.02 2.34 -8.34
N LEU A 204 -2.05 3.15 -7.90
CA LEU A 204 -2.34 4.34 -7.12
C LEU A 204 -2.80 5.48 -8.02
N LEU A 205 -4.01 5.99 -7.78
CA LEU A 205 -4.49 7.25 -8.31
C LEU A 205 -4.20 8.34 -7.27
N TYR A 206 -3.32 9.27 -7.65
CA TYR A 206 -2.94 10.38 -6.81
C TYR A 206 -2.89 11.67 -7.63
N ARG A 207 -3.06 12.79 -6.93
CA ARG A 207 -2.95 14.13 -7.46
C ARG A 207 -1.69 14.79 -6.92
N LYS A 208 -0.82 15.29 -7.80
CA LYS A 208 0.24 16.23 -7.41
C LYS A 208 -0.42 17.57 -7.05
N ARG A 209 -0.18 18.11 -5.85
CA ARG A 209 -0.54 19.52 -5.55
C ARG A 209 0.55 20.44 -6.12
N THR A 210 0.70 20.43 -7.44
CA THR A 210 1.48 21.45 -8.17
C THR A 210 0.49 22.45 -8.73
N GLY A 211 0.49 23.66 -8.17
CA GLY A 211 -0.63 24.61 -8.23
C GLY A 211 -0.94 25.28 -9.58
N ALA A 212 -1.23 24.52 -10.66
CA ALA A 212 -1.53 25.15 -11.95
C ALA A 212 -2.55 24.46 -12.88
N LEU A 213 -2.93 23.19 -12.68
CA LEU A 213 -3.92 22.55 -13.55
C LEU A 213 -5.25 22.43 -12.79
N LYS A 214 -6.19 23.32 -13.13
CA LYS A 214 -7.50 23.50 -12.48
C LYS A 214 -8.59 23.17 -13.52
N ILE A 215 -9.41 22.12 -13.33
CA ILE A 215 -10.41 21.66 -14.34
C ILE A 215 -11.67 22.52 -14.27
N ARG A 216 -12.17 22.82 -13.06
CA ARG A 216 -13.21 23.83 -12.86
C ARG A 216 -12.83 24.76 -11.72
N ARG A 217 -13.11 26.05 -11.92
CA ARG A 217 -12.83 27.12 -10.97
C ARG A 217 -14.12 27.88 -10.72
N TRP A 218 -14.61 27.85 -9.49
CA TRP A 218 -15.63 28.77 -9.01
C TRP A 218 -14.98 29.88 -8.21
N VAL A 219 -15.47 31.09 -8.39
CA VAL A 219 -15.12 32.23 -7.57
C VAL A 219 -16.40 32.65 -6.86
N VAL A 220 -16.41 32.50 -5.54
CA VAL A 220 -17.55 32.82 -4.69
C VAL A 220 -17.13 33.93 -3.75
N ASP A 221 -17.81 35.07 -3.82
CA ASP A 221 -17.65 36.14 -2.85
C ASP A 221 -18.62 35.87 -1.68
N VAL A 222 -18.06 35.56 -0.51
CA VAL A 222 -18.81 35.18 0.70
C VAL A 222 -18.75 36.32 1.71
N LEU A 223 -19.93 36.78 2.16
CA LEU A 223 -20.05 37.69 3.30
C LEU A 223 -20.22 36.88 4.59
N LEU A 224 -19.20 36.85 5.44
CA LEU A 224 -19.32 36.22 6.76
C LEU A 224 -19.81 37.25 7.77
N ASN A 225 -21.08 37.27 8.13
CA ASN A 225 -21.63 38.24 9.09
C ASN A 225 -22.29 37.58 10.31
N ASN A 226 -22.60 38.39 11.31
CA ASN A 226 -23.32 38.02 12.53
C ASN A 226 -24.86 37.97 12.35
N TYR A 227 -25.40 37.83 11.13
CA TYR A 227 -26.86 37.80 10.97
C TYR A 227 -27.46 36.58 11.67
N ALA A 228 -28.21 36.85 12.74
CA ALA A 228 -28.85 35.87 13.63
C ALA A 228 -30.11 35.19 13.06
N ASN A 229 -30.48 35.44 11.79
CA ASN A 229 -31.78 35.04 11.22
C ASN A 229 -31.68 34.09 10.02
N GLY A 230 -30.54 33.40 9.83
CA GLY A 230 -30.45 32.30 8.86
C GLY A 230 -31.11 31.01 9.40
N PRO A 231 -31.60 30.09 8.55
CA PRO A 231 -32.28 28.85 8.98
C PRO A 231 -31.40 27.90 9.81
N THR A 232 -30.09 28.14 9.87
CA THR A 232 -29.09 27.27 10.50
C THR A 232 -28.25 28.02 11.53
N GLY A 233 -28.86 28.29 12.70
CA GLY A 233 -28.15 28.36 13.98
C GLY A 233 -27.38 29.64 14.34
N ASN A 234 -27.29 29.86 15.65
CA ASN A 234 -26.62 30.97 16.36
C ASN A 234 -25.07 30.97 16.22
N GLU A 235 -24.53 30.74 15.02
CA GLU A 235 -23.08 30.78 14.81
C GLU A 235 -22.59 32.22 14.70
N THR A 236 -21.69 32.61 15.62
CA THR A 236 -21.01 33.90 15.57
C THR A 236 -20.10 33.98 14.33
N ALA A 237 -19.84 35.18 13.83
CA ALA A 237 -18.91 35.44 12.73
C ALA A 237 -17.51 34.89 13.04
N LYS A 238 -17.11 34.91 14.32
CA LYS A 238 -15.89 34.26 14.80
C LYS A 238 -15.88 32.74 14.54
N ALA A 239 -16.98 32.04 14.80
CA ALA A 239 -17.10 30.61 14.52
C ALA A 239 -17.04 30.33 13.01
N LYS A 240 -17.74 31.13 12.19
CA LYS A 240 -17.72 31.02 10.72
C LYS A 240 -16.33 31.26 10.14
N ILE A 241 -15.61 32.26 10.64
CA ILE A 241 -14.21 32.55 10.26
C ILE A 241 -13.29 31.38 10.66
N THR A 242 -13.53 30.77 11.83
CA THR A 242 -12.73 29.63 12.31
C THR A 242 -12.94 28.40 11.44
N ASN A 243 -14.19 28.09 11.08
CA ASN A 243 -14.53 27.02 10.15
C ASN A 243 -13.93 27.26 8.76
N LEU A 244 -13.99 28.51 8.26
CA LEU A 244 -13.36 28.87 7.00
C LEU A 244 -11.83 28.72 7.06
N LYS A 245 -11.17 29.15 8.14
CA LYS A 245 -9.72 28.92 8.33
C LYS A 245 -9.41 27.43 8.30
N ALA A 246 -10.17 26.60 9.01
CA ALA A 246 -9.96 25.15 9.04
C ALA A 246 -10.03 24.55 7.63
N VAL A 247 -11.02 24.97 6.84
CA VAL A 247 -11.17 24.55 5.44
C VAL A 247 -9.99 25.02 4.56
N LEU A 248 -9.59 26.28 4.66
CA LEU A 248 -8.49 26.85 3.86
C LEU A 248 -7.12 26.24 4.20
N THR A 249 -6.92 25.85 5.46
CA THR A 249 -5.69 25.17 5.91
C THR A 249 -5.76 23.64 5.76
N SER A 250 -6.92 23.11 5.36
CA SER A 250 -7.09 21.67 5.21
C SER A 250 -6.22 21.14 4.06
N ASN A 251 -5.70 19.93 4.27
CA ASN A 251 -5.00 19.18 3.23
C ASN A 251 -5.93 18.19 2.50
N THR A 252 -7.21 18.14 2.84
CA THR A 252 -8.23 17.34 2.16
C THR A 252 -9.11 18.21 1.27
N ASP A 253 -9.73 17.63 0.25
CA ASP A 253 -10.79 18.31 -0.50
C ASP A 253 -12.02 18.49 0.40
N VAL A 254 -12.77 19.57 0.19
CA VAL A 254 -14.03 19.84 0.88
C VAL A 254 -15.21 19.73 -0.07
N VAL A 255 -16.36 19.31 0.43
CA VAL A 255 -17.58 19.23 -0.37
C VAL A 255 -18.11 20.64 -0.62
N PHE A 256 -18.28 21.00 -1.88
CA PHE A 256 -19.00 22.18 -2.35
C PHE A 256 -20.29 21.74 -3.02
N SER A 257 -21.43 22.05 -2.39
CA SER A 257 -22.75 21.79 -2.95
C SER A 257 -23.36 23.07 -3.50
N HIS A 258 -23.73 23.06 -4.78
CA HIS A 258 -24.41 24.16 -5.44
C HIS A 258 -25.81 23.74 -5.87
N ARG A 259 -26.81 24.54 -5.48
CA ARG A 259 -28.24 24.30 -5.77
C ARG A 259 -28.78 25.37 -6.72
N PRO A 260 -28.64 25.20 -8.05
CA PRO A 260 -29.11 26.19 -9.02
C PRO A 260 -30.64 26.30 -9.08
N ASN A 261 -31.36 25.26 -8.67
CA ASN A 261 -32.83 25.21 -8.60
C ASN A 261 -33.28 24.24 -7.49
N ALA A 262 -34.57 24.26 -7.14
CA ALA A 262 -35.12 23.57 -5.97
C ALA A 262 -34.92 22.05 -5.95
N ASN A 263 -34.52 21.42 -7.07
CA ASN A 263 -34.44 19.98 -7.25
C ASN A 263 -33.06 19.49 -7.73
N ALA A 264 -32.05 20.35 -7.83
CA ALA A 264 -30.69 19.94 -8.21
C ALA A 264 -29.76 19.94 -6.99
N ASP A 265 -29.24 18.75 -6.66
CA ASP A 265 -28.16 18.57 -5.69
C ASP A 265 -26.89 18.16 -6.45
N GLU A 266 -26.14 19.14 -6.96
CA GLU A 266 -24.80 18.89 -7.50
C GLU A 266 -23.77 19.19 -6.40
N SER A 267 -22.91 18.21 -6.11
CA SER A 267 -21.86 18.33 -5.10
C SER A 267 -20.51 17.94 -5.70
N HIS A 268 -19.50 18.77 -5.46
CA HIS A 268 -18.14 18.60 -5.96
C HIS A 268 -17.15 18.57 -4.81
N TYR A 269 -16.11 17.74 -4.91
CA TYR A 269 -14.96 17.84 -4.01
C TYR A 269 -14.01 18.89 -4.57
N VAL A 270 -13.84 19.98 -3.82
CA VAL A 270 -13.05 21.13 -4.24
C VAL A 270 -11.93 21.44 -3.25
N ASN A 271 -10.84 21.97 -3.76
CA ASN A 271 -9.88 22.69 -2.92
C ASN A 271 -10.33 24.15 -2.81
N ALA A 272 -10.40 24.67 -1.58
CA ALA A 272 -10.75 26.05 -1.31
C ALA A 272 -9.49 26.87 -1.04
N GLU A 273 -9.32 27.95 -1.81
CA GLU A 273 -8.27 28.95 -1.62
C GLU A 273 -8.93 30.31 -1.33
N CYS A 274 -8.25 31.19 -0.61
CA CYS A 274 -8.70 32.57 -0.40
C CYS A 274 -7.53 33.54 -0.65
N GLU A 275 -7.69 34.45 -1.61
CA GLU A 275 -6.63 35.36 -2.03
C GLU A 275 -6.25 36.39 -0.95
N ARG A 276 -7.19 36.71 -0.05
CA ARG A 276 -6.97 37.58 1.11
C ARG A 276 -7.74 37.06 2.30
N PHE A 277 -7.02 36.43 3.22
CA PHE A 277 -7.55 36.08 4.53
C PHE A 277 -6.98 37.05 5.57
N GLU A 278 -7.75 38.10 5.91
CA GLU A 278 -7.32 39.07 6.91
C GLU A 278 -7.53 38.53 8.33
N GLU A 279 -6.52 38.67 9.19
CA GLU A 279 -6.65 38.40 10.62
C GLU A 279 -7.24 39.62 11.31
N ASN A 280 -8.56 39.66 11.43
CA ASN A 280 -9.21 40.75 12.16
C ASN A 280 -9.03 40.61 13.68
N ALA A 281 -8.98 41.73 14.41
CA ALA A 281 -9.01 41.77 15.87
C ALA A 281 -10.09 42.77 16.33
N GLY A 282 -10.91 42.38 17.32
CA GLY A 282 -11.97 43.23 17.88
C GLY A 282 -13.30 42.51 18.09
N ALA A 283 -14.20 43.13 18.88
CA ALA A 283 -15.37 42.51 19.50
C ALA A 283 -16.29 41.77 18.50
N GLU A 284 -16.03 40.47 18.35
CA GLU A 284 -16.78 39.43 17.64
C GLU A 284 -16.75 39.44 16.10
N TYR A 285 -15.62 39.89 15.52
CA TYR A 285 -15.22 39.82 14.10
C TYR A 285 -16.28 40.36 13.12
N GLN A 286 -16.25 41.69 12.91
CA GLN A 286 -17.05 42.39 11.90
C GLN A 286 -16.98 41.67 10.56
N GLY A 287 -18.14 41.49 9.94
CA GLY A 287 -18.23 40.63 8.78
C GLY A 287 -17.44 41.14 7.59
N GLY A 288 -16.60 40.28 7.03
CA GLY A 288 -15.75 40.57 5.88
C GLY A 288 -16.29 39.91 4.61
N TYR A 289 -15.98 40.53 3.47
CA TYR A 289 -16.11 39.87 2.17
C TYR A 289 -14.85 39.05 1.93
N TYR A 290 -15.02 37.75 1.77
CA TYR A 290 -13.96 36.83 1.44
C TYR A 290 -14.21 36.29 0.04
N ARG A 291 -13.22 36.47 -0.83
CA ARG A 291 -13.22 35.84 -2.14
C ARG A 291 -12.66 34.44 -2.01
N LEU A 292 -13.53 33.44 -2.15
CA LEU A 292 -13.15 32.04 -2.20
C LEU A 292 -12.97 31.61 -3.64
N VAL A 293 -11.82 31.01 -3.92
CA VAL A 293 -11.56 30.31 -5.17
C VAL A 293 -11.70 28.82 -4.87
N LEU A 294 -12.81 28.25 -5.30
CA LEU A 294 -13.07 26.82 -5.19
C LEU A 294 -12.61 26.17 -6.48
N THR A 295 -11.81 25.13 -6.37
CA THR A 295 -11.27 24.44 -7.54
C THR A 295 -11.59 22.96 -7.48
N GLU A 296 -12.37 22.47 -8.45
CA GLU A 296 -12.52 21.04 -8.74
C GLU A 296 -11.40 20.66 -9.72
N VAL A 297 -10.63 19.65 -9.33
CA VAL A 297 -9.47 19.15 -10.08
C VAL A 297 -9.51 17.65 -10.13
#